data_AF-A0A7S3RY58-F1
#
_entry.id   AF-A0A7S3RY58-F1
#
_cell.length_a   1.000
_cell.length_b   1.000
_cell.length_c   1.000
_cell.angle_alpha   90.00
_cell.angle_beta   90.00
_cell.angle_gamma   90.00
#
_symmetry.space_group_name_H-M   'P 1'
#
loop_
_entity.id
_entity.type
_entity.pdbx_description
1 polymer ?
#
loop_
_entity_poly.entity_id
_entity_poly.type
_entity_poly.pdbx_seq_one_letter_code
_entity_poly.pdbx_strand_id
1 'polypeptide(L)'
;GGPAPYFSNPEGLRGLECGIATNLPYFSVFKINPAVYFAMIQPADNGLQNYSRNFTSETLPTNLPPAIEPKHLYTTVRMAYGGSYTAEGRRRLCYERHVAPKVAENEKEWG
;
A
#
# COMPACT_ATOMS: atom_id res chain seq x y z
N GLY A 1 16.75 -6.15 -1.11
CA GLY A 1 15.96 -5.89 -2.32
C GLY A 1 15.35 -4.51 -2.22
N GLY A 2 15.32 -3.75 -3.32
CA GLY A 2 14.70 -2.42 -3.35
C GLY A 2 13.18 -2.45 -3.09
N PRO A 3 12.52 -1.27 -3.09
CA PRO A 3 11.09 -1.14 -2.81
C PRO A 3 10.20 -1.89 -3.82
N ALA A 4 10.63 -1.93 -5.08
CA ALA A 4 9.96 -2.63 -6.17
C ALA A 4 10.96 -3.59 -6.83
N PRO A 5 11.19 -4.78 -6.23
CA PRO A 5 12.09 -5.76 -6.83
C PRO A 5 11.55 -6.27 -8.16
N TYR A 6 12.44 -6.75 -9.03
CA TYR A 6 12.04 -7.49 -10.22
C TYR A 6 11.23 -8.74 -9.83
N PHE A 7 10.29 -9.10 -10.68
CA PHE A 7 9.52 -10.33 -10.58
C PHE A 7 9.82 -11.24 -11.77
N SER A 8 9.64 -12.54 -11.56
CA SER A 8 9.77 -13.56 -12.59
C SER A 8 8.59 -13.55 -13.57
N ASN A 9 8.75 -14.11 -14.76
CA ASN A 9 7.67 -14.20 -15.75
C ASN A 9 6.38 -14.85 -15.18
N PRO A 10 6.44 -15.95 -14.40
CA PRO A 10 5.23 -16.53 -13.79
C PRO A 10 4.53 -15.58 -12.83
N GLU A 11 5.27 -14.83 -12.00
CA GLU A 11 4.69 -13.84 -11.08
C GLU A 11 4.02 -12.69 -11.85
N GLY A 12 4.64 -12.24 -12.93
CA GLY A 12 4.09 -11.22 -13.82
C GLY A 12 2.77 -11.65 -14.46
N LEU A 13 2.71 -12.86 -15.02
CA LEU A 13 1.51 -13.43 -15.64
C LEU A 13 0.36 -13.55 -14.62
N ARG A 14 0.64 -14.07 -13.42
CA ARG A 14 -0.37 -14.18 -12.35
C ARG A 14 -0.90 -12.81 -11.93
N GLY A 15 -0.05 -11.79 -11.90
CA GLY A 15 -0.47 -10.41 -11.65
C GLY A 15 -1.37 -9.87 -12.76
N LEU A 16 -1.06 -10.17 -14.03
CA LEU A 16 -1.89 -9.77 -15.17
C LEU A 16 -3.27 -10.42 -15.11
N GLU A 17 -3.36 -11.72 -14.83
CA GLU A 17 -4.62 -12.44 -14.66
C GLU A 17 -5.48 -11.82 -13.55
N CYS A 18 -4.87 -11.49 -12.40
CA CYS A 18 -5.56 -10.79 -11.32
C CYS A 18 -6.07 -9.41 -11.75
N GLY A 19 -5.27 -8.65 -12.51
CA GLY A 19 -5.65 -7.35 -13.03
C GLY A 19 -6.84 -7.42 -13.99
N ILE A 20 -6.81 -8.35 -14.95
CA ILE A 20 -7.91 -8.59 -15.89
C ILE A 20 -9.20 -8.97 -15.14
N ALA A 21 -9.09 -9.81 -14.09
CA ALA A 21 -10.24 -10.23 -13.29
C ALA A 21 -10.95 -9.07 -12.56
N THR A 22 -10.27 -7.93 -12.36
CA THR A 22 -10.91 -6.73 -11.78
C THR A 22 -11.84 -5.99 -12.74
N ASN A 23 -11.79 -6.32 -14.04
CA ASN A 23 -12.53 -5.65 -15.11
C ASN A 23 -12.25 -4.12 -15.20
N LEU A 24 -11.10 -3.67 -14.70
CA LEU A 24 -10.65 -2.30 -14.84
C LEU A 24 -10.01 -2.09 -16.23
N PRO A 25 -10.30 -0.97 -16.91
CA PRO A 25 -9.77 -0.71 -18.25
C PRO A 25 -8.25 -0.52 -18.27
N TYR A 26 -7.67 -0.12 -17.14
CA TYR A 26 -6.24 0.08 -16.97
C TYR A 26 -5.80 -0.49 -15.63
N PHE A 27 -4.70 -1.25 -15.65
CA PHE A 27 -4.04 -1.75 -14.44
C PHE A 27 -2.54 -1.89 -14.70
N SER A 28 -1.78 -2.09 -13.62
CA SER A 28 -0.34 -2.32 -13.69
C SER A 28 0.07 -3.33 -12.62
N VAL A 29 1.09 -4.13 -12.92
CA VAL A 29 1.56 -5.21 -12.05
C VAL A 29 2.91 -4.81 -11.46
N PHE A 30 3.00 -4.78 -10.13
CA PHE A 30 4.22 -4.49 -9.40
C PHE A 30 4.44 -5.53 -8.31
N LYS A 31 5.67 -6.01 -8.15
CA LYS A 31 6.10 -6.71 -6.94
C LYS A 31 6.63 -5.67 -5.97
N ILE A 32 6.12 -5.68 -4.74
CA ILE A 32 6.45 -4.68 -3.72
C ILE A 32 7.10 -5.40 -2.54
N ASN A 33 8.18 -4.83 -2.00
CA ASN A 33 8.66 -5.16 -0.67
C ASN A 33 7.99 -4.22 0.34
N PRO A 34 6.98 -4.66 1.11
CA PRO A 34 6.15 -3.77 1.91
C PRO A 34 6.96 -3.01 2.96
N ALA A 35 7.92 -3.66 3.62
CA ALA A 35 8.73 -3.03 4.67
C ALA A 35 9.55 -1.85 4.15
N VAL A 36 10.21 -2.03 3.00
CA VAL A 36 11.02 -0.98 2.37
C VAL A 36 10.12 0.11 1.78
N TYR A 37 9.02 -0.28 1.14
CA TYR A 37 8.09 0.66 0.54
C TYR A 37 7.40 1.53 1.60
N PHE A 38 7.04 0.97 2.75
CA PHE A 38 6.52 1.72 3.89
C PHE A 38 7.51 2.77 4.38
N ALA A 39 8.79 2.41 4.54
CA ALA A 39 9.81 3.36 4.97
C ALA A 39 9.95 4.55 4.00
N MET A 40 9.77 4.33 2.70
CA MET A 40 9.85 5.41 1.70
C MET A 40 8.71 6.41 1.74
N ILE A 41 7.52 5.99 2.20
CA ILE A 41 6.32 6.85 2.25
C ILE A 41 6.03 7.42 3.64
N GLN A 42 6.89 7.14 4.61
CA GLN A 42 6.84 7.73 5.96
C GLN A 42 7.12 9.23 6.00
N PRO A 43 8.14 9.76 5.26
CA PRO A 43 8.47 11.18 5.33
C PRO A 43 7.30 12.06 4.87
N ALA A 44 7.21 13.27 5.45
CA ALA A 44 6.16 14.24 5.14
C ALA A 44 6.64 15.70 5.35
N ASP A 45 7.95 15.92 5.25
CA ASP A 45 8.60 17.22 5.47
C ASP A 45 8.41 18.19 4.29
N ASN A 46 8.15 17.68 3.09
CA ASN A 46 7.92 18.52 1.91
C ASN A 46 6.68 18.10 1.11
N GLY A 47 6.25 18.96 0.17
CA GLY A 47 5.05 18.73 -0.63
C GLY A 47 5.09 17.45 -1.46
N LEU A 48 6.26 17.10 -2.00
CA LEU A 48 6.44 15.87 -2.79
C LEU A 48 6.24 14.62 -1.93
N GLN A 49 6.82 14.59 -0.73
CA GLN A 49 6.64 13.50 0.22
C GLN A 49 5.17 13.33 0.63
N ASN A 50 4.48 14.45 0.91
CA ASN A 50 3.04 14.43 1.20
C ASN A 50 2.20 13.93 0.02
N TYR A 51 2.54 14.34 -1.21
CA TYR A 51 1.91 13.83 -2.43
C TYR A 51 2.12 12.31 -2.59
N SER A 52 3.35 11.83 -2.51
CA SER A 52 3.67 10.40 -2.63
C SER A 52 2.94 9.55 -1.60
N ARG A 53 2.83 10.05 -0.36
CA ARG A 53 2.10 9.38 0.72
C ARG A 53 0.58 9.32 0.47
N ASN A 54 0.01 10.38 -0.09
CA ASN A 54 -1.40 10.38 -0.48
C ASN A 54 -1.65 9.49 -1.70
N PHE A 55 -0.80 9.56 -2.72
CA PHE A 55 -0.90 8.73 -3.92
C PHE A 55 -0.85 7.24 -3.59
N THR A 56 0.05 6.84 -2.68
CA THR A 56 0.21 5.43 -2.28
C THR A 56 -0.83 4.97 -1.27
N SER A 57 -1.65 5.87 -0.70
CA SER A 57 -2.63 5.50 0.33
C SER A 57 -3.78 4.60 -0.14
N GLU A 58 -3.98 4.49 -1.45
CA GLU A 58 -4.97 3.61 -2.05
C GLU A 58 -4.47 2.17 -2.20
N THR A 59 -3.16 2.01 -2.35
CA THR A 59 -2.50 0.73 -2.58
C THR A 59 -1.83 0.17 -1.33
N LEU A 60 -1.49 1.04 -0.38
CA LEU A 60 -0.83 0.70 0.87
C LEU A 60 -1.49 1.46 2.05
N PRO A 61 -1.56 0.85 3.24
CA PRO A 61 -2.00 1.57 4.42
C PRO A 61 -1.12 2.81 4.62
N THR A 62 -1.77 3.95 4.79
CA THR A 62 -1.07 5.18 5.16
C THR A 62 -0.49 4.98 6.55
N ASN A 63 0.77 5.32 6.76
CA ASN A 63 1.38 5.20 8.07
C ASN A 63 0.93 6.32 9.03
N LEU A 64 0.99 6.02 10.33
CA LEU A 64 0.77 7.00 11.38
C LEU A 64 1.73 8.19 11.21
N PRO A 65 1.28 9.42 11.48
CA PRO A 65 2.20 10.55 11.45
C PRO A 65 3.25 10.37 12.55
N PRO A 66 4.51 10.76 12.31
CA PRO A 66 5.58 10.63 13.33
C PRO A 66 5.35 11.57 14.52
N ALA A 67 4.66 12.71 14.30
CA ALA A 67 4.28 13.66 15.35
C ALA A 67 2.97 14.38 14.99
N ILE A 68 2.31 14.99 15.98
CA ILE A 68 1.15 15.85 15.78
C ILE A 68 1.63 17.28 15.57
N GLU A 69 2.01 17.60 14.33
CA GLU A 69 2.50 18.92 13.93
C GLU A 69 1.69 19.44 12.73
N PRO A 70 1.66 20.77 12.48
CA PRO A 70 0.92 21.35 11.35
C PRO A 70 1.27 20.74 9.99
N LYS A 71 2.54 20.34 9.78
CA LYS A 71 2.99 19.68 8.54
C LYS A 71 2.35 18.29 8.32
N HIS A 72 1.82 17.68 9.37
CA HIS A 72 1.14 16.37 9.32
C HIS A 72 -0.38 16.49 9.46
N LEU A 73 -0.95 17.71 9.42
CA LEU A 73 -2.36 17.94 9.74
C LEU A 73 -3.31 17.10 8.88
N TYR A 74 -3.05 16.94 7.57
CA TYR A 74 -3.85 16.09 6.68
C TYR A 74 -3.82 14.60 7.09
N THR A 75 -2.68 14.11 7.54
CA THR A 75 -2.53 12.76 8.10
C THR A 75 -3.36 12.61 9.35
N THR A 76 -3.23 13.56 10.26
CA THR A 76 -3.88 13.55 11.57
C THR A 76 -5.40 13.68 11.43
N VAL A 77 -5.88 14.48 10.47
CA VAL A 77 -7.31 14.56 10.13
C VAL A 77 -7.79 13.24 9.53
N ARG A 78 -7.03 12.61 8.63
CA ARG A 78 -7.38 11.29 8.07
C ARG A 78 -7.44 10.21 9.15
N MET A 79 -6.56 10.28 10.16
CA MET A 79 -6.61 9.42 11.35
C MET A 79 -7.90 9.63 12.14
N ALA A 80 -8.24 10.89 12.42
CA ALA A 80 -9.37 11.24 13.28
C ALA A 80 -10.74 11.00 12.61
N TYR A 81 -10.86 11.28 11.32
CA TYR A 81 -12.13 11.24 10.58
C TYR A 81 -12.28 10.06 9.62
N GLY A 82 -11.17 9.50 9.13
CA GLY A 82 -11.18 8.65 7.94
C GLY A 82 -11.61 7.21 8.17
N GLY A 83 -11.68 6.74 9.42
CA GLY A 83 -11.96 5.34 9.74
C GLY A 83 -10.93 4.34 9.21
N SER A 84 -10.06 4.71 8.26
CA SER A 84 -9.09 3.88 7.54
C SER A 84 -8.06 3.21 8.44
N TYR A 85 -7.90 3.70 9.66
CA TYR A 85 -6.99 3.15 10.68
C TYR A 85 -7.69 2.29 11.74
N THR A 86 -9.03 2.30 11.76
CA THR A 86 -9.80 1.33 12.54
C THR A 86 -9.64 -0.06 11.94
N ALA A 87 -9.85 -1.11 12.74
CA ALA A 87 -9.80 -2.48 12.24
C ALA A 87 -10.77 -2.71 11.07
N GLU A 88 -11.91 -2.03 11.09
CA GLU A 88 -12.96 -2.16 10.07
C GLU A 88 -12.69 -1.33 8.80
N GLY A 89 -12.14 -0.12 8.96
CA GLY A 89 -11.73 0.69 7.80
C GLY A 89 -10.50 0.14 7.10
N ARG A 90 -9.56 -0.50 7.83
CA ARG A 90 -8.42 -1.19 7.22
C ARG A 90 -8.86 -2.31 6.28
N ARG A 91 -9.89 -3.09 6.63
CA ARG A 91 -10.46 -4.14 5.77
C ARG A 91 -10.98 -3.63 4.42
N ARG A 92 -11.24 -2.33 4.27
CA ARG A 92 -11.68 -1.73 3.01
C ARG A 92 -10.53 -1.34 2.09
N LEU A 93 -9.29 -1.32 2.59
CA LEU A 93 -8.11 -1.01 1.77
C LEU A 93 -7.85 -2.14 0.77
N CYS A 94 -7.47 -1.77 -0.46
CA CYS A 94 -7.16 -2.74 -1.51
C CYS A 94 -6.07 -3.73 -1.07
N TYR A 95 -5.07 -3.24 -0.32
CA TYR A 95 -4.02 -4.09 0.26
C TYR A 95 -4.60 -5.18 1.17
N GLU A 96 -5.37 -4.80 2.19
CA GLU A 96 -5.92 -5.73 3.18
C GLU A 96 -6.93 -6.70 2.56
N ARG A 97 -7.70 -6.24 1.57
CA ARG A 97 -8.76 -7.05 0.94
C ARG A 97 -8.22 -8.04 -0.09
N HIS A 98 -7.21 -7.66 -0.87
CA HIS A 98 -6.79 -8.42 -2.05
C HIS A 98 -5.34 -8.89 -2.01
N VAL A 99 -4.48 -8.23 -1.24
CA VAL A 99 -3.02 -8.48 -1.22
C VAL A 99 -2.62 -9.24 0.04
N ALA A 100 -2.93 -8.73 1.23
CA ALA A 100 -2.49 -9.29 2.51
C ALA A 100 -2.87 -10.77 2.71
N PRO A 101 -4.10 -11.24 2.38
CA PRO A 101 -4.46 -12.65 2.51
C PRO A 101 -3.60 -13.56 1.62
N LYS A 102 -3.33 -13.13 0.38
CA LYS A 102 -2.50 -13.89 -0.57
C LYS A 102 -1.04 -13.90 -0.14
N VAL A 103 -0.53 -12.81 0.44
CA VAL A 103 0.82 -12.79 1.02
C VAL A 103 0.91 -13.80 2.16
N ALA A 104 -0.07 -13.84 3.07
CA ALA A 104 -0.08 -14.78 4.18
C ALA A 104 -0.20 -16.26 3.74
N GLU A 105 -0.97 -16.54 2.68
CA GLU A 105 -1.04 -17.87 2.06
C GLU A 105 0.31 -18.27 1.46
N ASN A 106 0.94 -17.37 0.70
CA ASN A 106 2.26 -17.62 0.12
C ASN A 106 3.36 -17.71 1.20
N GLU A 107 3.32 -16.95 2.29
CA GLU A 107 4.30 -17.11 3.37
C GLU A 107 4.21 -18.49 4.05
N LYS A 108 3.03 -19.11 4.09
CA LYS A 108 2.86 -20.48 4.60
C LYS A 108 3.32 -21.57 3.63
N GLU A 109 3.24 -21.32 2.33
CA GLU A 109 3.70 -22.27 1.31
C GLU A 109 5.23 -22.25 1.10
N TRP A 110 5.88 -21.13 1.43
CA TRP A 110 7.28 -20.87 1.09
C TRP A 110 8.19 -20.67 2.33
N GLY A 111 7.63 -20.77 3.54
CA GLY A 111 8.34 -20.78 4.83
C GLY A 111 8.38 -22.17 5.45
#